data_AF-A0A076U5V2-F1
#
_entry.id   AF-A0A076U5V2-F1
#
_cell.length_a   1.000
_cell.length_b   1.000
_cell.length_c   1.000
_cell.angle_alpha   90.00
_cell.angle_beta   90.00
_cell.angle_gamma   90.00
#
_symmetry.space_group_name_H-M   'P 1'
#
loop_
_entity.id
_entity.type
_entity.pdbx_description
1 polymer ?
#
loop_
_entity_poly.entity_id
_entity_poly.type
_entity_poly.pdbx_seq_one_letter_code
_entity_poly.pdbx_strand_id
1 'polypeptide(L)' 'ALIWVEGDAESLKFEDNSMDGYTIAFGIRNVTHIEKALAEAHRVLRRGGRFLCLELS' A
#
# COMPACT_ATOMS: atom_id res chain seq x y z
N ALA A 1 -5.08 -17.46 -8.73
CA ALA A 1 -3.75 -17.76 -8.21
C ALA A 1 -3.19 -16.50 -7.56
N LEU A 2 -2.35 -16.63 -6.52
CA LEU A 2 -1.67 -15.48 -5.89
C LEU A 2 -0.32 -15.25 -6.55
N ILE A 3 0.09 -13.98 -6.66
CA ILE A 3 1.41 -13.57 -7.16
C ILE A 3 2.11 -12.86 -6.02
N TRP A 4 3.32 -13.30 -5.70
CA TRP A 4 4.16 -12.71 -4.66
C TRP A 4 5.24 -11.86 -5.32
N VAL A 5 5.42 -10.63 -4.84
CA VAL A 5 6.41 -9.68 -5.34
C VAL A 5 7.14 -9.08 -4.14
N GLU A 6 8.47 -9.05 -4.20
CA GLU A 6 9.28 -8.30 -3.25
C GLU A 6 9.35 -6.83 -3.66
N GLY A 7 9.15 -5.91 -2.72
CA GLY A 7 9.20 -4.49 -2.96
C GLY A 7 9.16 -3.66 -1.69
N ASP A 8 9.56 -2.40 -1.82
CA ASP A 8 9.45 -1.39 -0.77
C ASP A 8 8.06 -0.74 -0.82
N ALA A 9 7.36 -0.71 0.31
CA ALA A 9 6.06 -0.07 0.41
C ALA A 9 6.13 1.45 0.21
N GLU A 10 7.30 2.06 0.38
CA GLU A 10 7.55 3.48 0.08
C GLU A 10 7.86 3.75 -1.40
N SER A 11 8.02 2.70 -2.24
CA SER A 11 8.30 2.83 -3.67
C SER A 11 7.84 1.59 -4.46
N LEU A 12 6.53 1.49 -4.67
CA LEU A 12 5.91 0.34 -5.30
C LEU A 12 6.09 0.37 -6.82
N LYS A 13 6.54 -0.75 -7.40
CA LYS A 13 6.67 -0.93 -8.86
C LYS A 13 5.35 -1.29 -9.53
N PHE A 14 4.28 -0.60 -9.15
CA PHE A 14 2.94 -0.71 -9.74
C PHE A 14 2.54 0.61 -10.38
N GLU A 15 1.74 0.53 -11.44
CA GLU A 15 1.21 1.70 -12.13
C GLU A 15 0.24 2.49 -11.26
N ASP A 16 0.11 3.78 -11.53
CA ASP A 16 -0.89 4.64 -10.91
C ASP A 16 -2.30 4.11 -11.20
N ASN A 17 -3.21 4.21 -10.22
CA ASN A 17 -4.61 3.80 -10.39
C ASN A 17 -4.77 2.37 -10.96
N SER A 18 -3.96 1.43 -10.51
CA SER A 18 -3.96 0.03 -10.98
C SER A 18 -4.65 -0.94 -10.01
N MET A 19 -4.81 -0.56 -8.75
CA MET A 19 -5.34 -1.40 -7.68
C MET A 19 -6.75 -0.96 -7.26
N ASP A 20 -7.66 -1.90 -7.11
CA ASP A 20 -9.00 -1.63 -6.55
C ASP A 20 -9.00 -1.60 -5.00
N GLY A 21 -8.00 -2.22 -4.37
CA GLY A 21 -7.84 -2.27 -2.93
C GLY A 21 -6.40 -2.43 -2.49
N TYR A 22 -6.08 -1.87 -1.33
CA TYR A 22 -4.78 -1.96 -0.68
C TYR A 22 -5.02 -2.32 0.78
N THR A 23 -4.42 -3.42 1.24
CA THR A 23 -4.53 -3.87 2.62
C THR A 23 -3.15 -3.99 3.25
N ILE A 24 -3.00 -3.47 4.47
CA ILE A 24 -1.81 -3.67 5.29
C ILE A 24 -2.22 -4.06 6.70
N ALA A 25 -1.57 -5.09 7.24
CA ALA A 25 -1.85 -5.60 8.57
C ALA A 25 -0.54 -5.66 9.38
N PHE A 26 -0.47 -4.85 10.44
CA PHE A 26 0.65 -4.72 11.37
C PHE A 26 2.01 -4.40 10.70
N GLY A 27 1.94 -3.81 9.50
CA GLY A 27 3.11 -3.51 8.67
C GLY A 27 3.44 -2.03 8.55
N ILE A 28 2.48 -1.13 8.80
CA ILE A 28 2.66 0.30 8.48
C ILE A 28 3.70 0.95 9.38
N ARG A 29 3.84 0.50 10.63
CA ARG A 29 4.89 0.97 11.55
C ARG A 29 6.30 0.49 11.20
N ASN A 30 6.43 -0.48 10.29
CA ASN A 30 7.72 -1.05 9.90
C ASN A 30 8.34 -0.32 8.70
N VAL A 31 7.62 0.63 8.08
CA VAL A 31 8.21 1.51 7.07
C VAL A 31 8.96 2.64 7.76
N THR A 32 9.97 3.20 7.07
CA THR A 32 10.77 4.30 7.61
C THR A 32 9.97 5.60 7.58
N HIS A 33 9.22 5.83 6.51
CA HIS A 33 8.42 7.02 6.26
C HIS A 33 6.96 6.65 5.99
N ILE A 34 6.12 6.71 7.02
CA ILE A 34 4.70 6.33 6.93
C ILE A 34 3.97 7.14 5.85
N GLU A 35 4.26 8.43 5.75
CA GLU A 35 3.66 9.33 4.77
C GLU A 35 3.97 8.92 3.33
N LYS A 36 5.17 8.38 3.06
CA LYS A 36 5.53 7.89 1.73
C LYS A 36 4.77 6.60 1.40
N ALA A 37 4.70 5.66 2.35
CA ALA A 37 3.93 4.44 2.16
C ALA A 37 2.43 4.73 1.95
N LEU A 38 1.86 5.70 2.67
CA LEU A 38 0.47 6.13 2.46
C LEU A 38 0.28 6.85 1.11
N ALA A 39 1.25 7.66 0.68
CA ALA A 39 1.23 8.30 -0.63
C ALA A 39 1.29 7.26 -1.76
N GLU A 40 2.13 6.24 -1.63
CA GLU A 40 2.21 5.12 -2.57
C GLU A 40 0.93 4.30 -2.60
N ALA A 41 0.36 3.97 -1.43
CA ALA A 41 -0.93 3.30 -1.35
C ALA A 41 -2.02 4.10 -2.05
N HIS A 42 -2.06 5.42 -1.88
CA HIS A 42 -3.00 6.29 -2.59
C HIS A 42 -2.72 6.33 -4.11
N ARG A 43 -1.44 6.42 -4.53
CA ARG A 43 -1.04 6.48 -5.95
C ARG A 43 -1.49 5.24 -6.72
N VAL A 44 -1.27 4.05 -6.17
CA VAL A 44 -1.64 2.80 -6.85
C VAL A 44 -3.14 2.54 -6.82
N LEU A 45 -3.88 3.12 -5.87
CA LEU A 45 -5.33 2.95 -5.79
C LEU A 45 -6.06 3.73 -6.88
N ARG A 46 -7.04 3.07 -7.50
CA ARG A 46 -8.00 3.70 -8.40
C ARG A 46 -8.88 4.68 -7.63
N ARG A 47 -9.47 5.65 -8.33
CA ARG A 47 -10.55 6.47 -7.76
C ARG A 47 -11.67 5.59 -7.21
N GLY A 48 -11.99 5.75 -5.93
CA GLY A 48 -12.97 4.93 -5.22
C GLY A 48 -12.42 3.59 -4.68
N GLY A 49 -11.15 3.28 -4.94
CA GLY A 49 -10.44 2.17 -4.34
C GLY A 49 -10.31 2.34 -2.82
N ARG A 50 -10.15 1.22 -2.11
CA ARG A 50 -10.16 1.22 -0.64
C ARG A 50 -8.81 0.86 -0.05
N PHE A 51 -8.35 1.70 0.87
CA PHE A 51 -7.23 1.41 1.75
C PHE A 51 -7.75 0.88 3.09
N LEU A 52 -7.25 -0.28 3.52
CA LEU A 52 -7.56 -0.86 4.83
C LEU A 52 -6.26 -1.07 5.59
N CYS A 53 -6.13 -0.39 6.73
CA CYS A 53 -5.00 -0.52 7.63
C CYS A 53 -5.47 -1.14 8.95
N LEU A 54 -4.89 -2.30 9.28
CA LEU A 54 -5.00 -2.91 10.60
C LEU A 54 -3.69 -2.68 11.34
N GLU A 55 -3.72 -1.93 12.44
CA GLU A 55 -2.55 -1.63 13.27
C GLU A 55 -2.94 -1.49 14.75
N LEU A 56 -1.94 -1.54 15.64
CA LEU A 56 -2.12 -1.32 17.08
C LEU A 56 -2.26 0.18 17.40
N SER A 57 -2.99 0.49 18.48
CA SER A 57 -3.16 1.85 19.03
C SER A 57 -2.02 2.28 19.95
#